data_AF-A0A7K2D508-F1
#
_entry.id   AF-A0A7K2D508-F1
#
_cell.length_a   1.000
_cell.length_b   1.000
_cell.length_c   1.000
_cell.angle_alpha   90.00
_cell.angle_beta   90.00
_cell.angle_gamma   90.00
#
_symmetry.space_group_name_H-M   'P 1'
#
loop_
_entity.id
_entity.type
_entity.pdbx_description
1 polymer ?
#
loop_
_entity_poly.entity_id
_entity_poly.type
_entity_poly.pdbx_seq_one_letter_code
_entity_poly.pdbx_strand_id
1 'polypeptide(L)'
;MTVQRIDERTANGKPRFRYQVQRSTFGGPWRIIADDLPDTAFTDDDVEPGVEYDYRVRAKNSHGIFGPFATVGPISPRHGYTRK
;
A
#
# COMPACT_ATOMS: atom_id res chain seq x y z
N MET A 1 23.94 -1.99 25.75
CA MET A 1 23.91 -1.75 24.29
C MET A 1 22.46 -1.83 23.87
N THR A 2 21.80 -0.69 23.67
CA THR A 2 20.37 -0.67 23.34
C THR A 2 20.23 -0.62 21.83
N VAL A 3 19.76 -1.69 21.21
CA VAL A 3 19.28 -1.64 19.83
C VAL A 3 17.92 -0.96 19.88
N GLN A 4 17.87 0.34 19.59
CA GLN A 4 16.60 1.00 19.36
C GLN A 4 16.06 0.46 18.04
N ARG A 5 15.02 -0.38 18.14
CA ARG A 5 14.22 -0.76 16.98
C ARG A 5 13.75 0.52 16.32
N ILE A 6 13.97 0.62 15.02
CA ILE A 6 13.42 1.65 14.13
C ILE A 6 11.91 1.39 14.06
N ASP A 7 11.20 1.68 15.15
CA ASP A 7 9.76 1.72 15.15
C ASP A 7 9.36 2.98 14.39
N GLU A 8 8.64 2.80 13.29
CA GLU A 8 8.25 3.81 12.30
C GLU A 8 7.23 4.83 12.85
N ARG A 9 7.01 4.83 14.17
CA ARG A 9 6.13 5.71 14.92
C ARG A 9 6.93 6.89 15.49
N THR A 10 6.40 8.10 15.32
CA THR A 10 6.87 9.26 16.09
C THR A 10 6.56 9.07 17.58
N ALA A 11 7.26 9.80 18.46
CA ALA A 11 7.05 9.77 19.92
C ALA A 11 5.60 10.06 20.37
N ASN A 12 4.75 10.53 19.44
CA ASN A 12 3.34 10.85 19.65
C ASN A 12 2.38 9.78 19.08
N GLY A 13 2.88 8.59 18.76
CA GLY A 13 2.08 7.48 18.22
C GLY A 13 1.60 7.65 16.78
N LYS A 14 1.96 8.75 16.10
CA LYS A 14 1.60 9.00 14.69
C LYS A 14 2.64 8.35 13.74
N PRO A 15 2.20 7.70 12.67
CA PRO A 15 3.11 7.15 11.65
C PRO A 15 3.94 8.28 11.04
N ARG A 16 5.25 8.04 10.88
CA ARG A 16 6.19 9.02 10.30
C ARG A 16 5.94 9.28 8.81
N PHE A 17 5.28 8.35 8.14
CA PHE A 17 5.01 8.39 6.72
C PHE A 17 3.53 8.23 6.44
N ARG A 18 3.14 8.73 5.27
CA ARG A 18 1.85 8.48 4.66
C ARG A 18 2.04 7.62 3.42
N TYR A 19 1.10 6.76 3.09
CA TYR A 19 1.28 5.85 1.96
C TYR A 19 0.30 6.16 0.84
N GLN A 20 0.79 6.03 -0.38
CA GLN A 20 -0.02 6.08 -1.59
C GLN A 20 0.03 4.71 -2.25
N VAL A 21 -1.15 4.17 -2.58
CA VAL A 21 -1.32 2.91 -3.29
C VAL A 21 -1.83 3.20 -4.69
N GLN A 22 -1.21 2.57 -5.67
CA GLN A 22 -1.64 2.60 -7.06
C GLN A 22 -1.88 1.19 -7.57
N ARG A 23 -2.82 1.08 -8.49
CA ARG A 23 -3.21 -0.16 -9.16
C ARG A 23 -3.06 -0.03 -10.66
N SER A 24 -2.57 -1.07 -11.30
CA SER A 24 -2.68 -1.29 -12.74
C SER A 24 -3.55 -2.53 -12.97
N THR A 25 -4.37 -2.50 -14.01
CA THR A 25 -5.28 -3.59 -14.38
C THR A 25 -4.86 -4.11 -15.75
N PHE A 26 -4.57 -5.41 -15.85
CA PHE A 26 -4.07 -6.06 -17.08
C PHE A 26 -2.89 -5.31 -17.74
N GLY A 27 -1.92 -4.84 -16.95
CA GLY A 27 -0.77 -4.07 -17.45
C GLY A 27 -1.11 -2.68 -18.00
N GLY A 28 -2.32 -2.17 -17.73
CA GLY A 28 -2.77 -0.84 -18.12
C GLY A 28 -2.10 0.30 -17.32
N PRO A 29 -2.63 1.54 -17.44
CA PRO A 29 -2.07 2.67 -16.73
C PRO A 29 -2.26 2.53 -15.21
N TRP A 30 -1.26 2.98 -14.45
CA TRP A 30 -1.34 3.08 -13.00
C TRP A 30 -2.34 4.16 -12.58
N ARG A 31 -3.25 3.80 -11.66
CA ARG A 31 -4.23 4.71 -11.07
C ARG A 31 -4.04 4.75 -9.56
N ILE A 32 -4.16 5.93 -8.95
CA ILE A 32 -4.19 6.07 -7.50
C ILE A 32 -5.52 5.53 -7.01
N ILE A 33 -5.48 4.53 -6.13
CA ILE A 33 -6.66 3.92 -5.50
C ILE A 33 -6.77 4.31 -4.02
N ALA A 34 -5.65 4.71 -3.41
CA ALA A 34 -5.63 5.27 -2.07
C ALA A 34 -4.45 6.23 -1.92
N ASP A 35 -4.64 7.29 -1.15
CA ASP A 35 -3.63 8.30 -0.85
C ASP A 35 -3.70 8.71 0.62
N ASP A 36 -2.59 9.25 1.12
CA ASP A 36 -2.42 9.75 2.49
C ASP A 36 -2.74 8.73 3.61
N LEU A 37 -2.58 7.42 3.32
CA LEU A 37 -2.87 6.36 4.28
C LEU A 37 -1.94 6.46 5.48
N PRO A 38 -2.47 6.43 6.73
CA PRO A 38 -1.64 6.39 7.94
C PRO A 38 -0.98 5.02 8.13
N ASP A 39 -1.67 3.96 7.70
CA ASP A 39 -1.29 2.58 7.97
C ASP A 39 -0.53 1.97 6.80
N THR A 40 0.30 0.98 7.11
CA THR A 40 1.02 0.15 6.14
C THR A 40 0.17 -0.98 5.56
N ALA A 41 -1.12 -1.04 5.95
CA ALA A 41 -2.10 -2.00 5.47
C ALA A 41 -3.21 -1.27 4.71
N PHE A 42 -3.59 -1.83 3.57
CA PHE A 42 -4.68 -1.36 2.73
C PHE A 42 -5.41 -2.57 2.15
N THR A 43 -6.75 -2.51 2.14
CA THR A 43 -7.61 -3.51 1.50
C THR A 43 -8.28 -2.85 0.31
N ASP A 44 -8.12 -3.45 -0.87
CA ASP A 44 -8.79 -3.05 -2.10
C ASP A 44 -10.07 -3.88 -2.24
N ASP A 45 -11.22 -3.29 -1.91
CA ASP A 45 -12.54 -3.95 -2.02
C ASP A 45 -13.14 -3.81 -3.44
N ASP A 46 -12.55 -2.98 -4.30
CA ASP A 46 -13.01 -2.70 -5.67
C ASP A 46 -12.35 -3.64 -6.70
N VAL A 47 -12.15 -4.91 -6.32
CA VAL A 47 -11.48 -5.92 -7.15
C VAL A 47 -12.47 -6.98 -7.64
N GLU A 48 -12.32 -7.36 -8.91
CA GLU A 48 -13.19 -8.36 -9.53
C GLU A 48 -12.50 -9.74 -9.58
N PRO A 49 -13.22 -10.84 -9.26
CA PRO A 49 -12.68 -12.18 -9.41
C PRO A 49 -12.21 -12.47 -10.84
N GLY A 50 -11.00 -13.03 -10.97
CA GLY A 50 -10.42 -13.37 -12.27
C GLY A 50 -9.79 -12.20 -13.04
N VAL A 51 -9.82 -10.98 -12.51
CA VAL A 51 -9.07 -9.84 -13.05
C VAL A 51 -7.68 -9.79 -12.43
N GLU A 52 -6.65 -9.56 -13.26
CA GLU A 52 -5.28 -9.40 -12.78
C GLU A 52 -4.98 -7.93 -12.46
N TYR A 53 -4.42 -7.72 -11.28
CA TYR A 53 -4.00 -6.41 -10.80
C TYR A 53 -2.54 -6.42 -10.38
N ASP A 54 -1.79 -5.41 -10.81
CA ASP A 54 -0.52 -5.05 -10.21
C ASP A 54 -0.74 -3.90 -9.23
N TYR A 55 -0.05 -3.97 -8.10
CA TYR A 55 -0.08 -2.93 -7.08
C TYR A 55 1.30 -2.33 -6.92
N ARG A 56 1.35 -1.02 -6.63
CA ARG A 56 2.56 -0.39 -6.16
C ARG A 56 2.26 0.59 -5.04
N VAL A 57 3.15 0.66 -4.07
CA VAL A 57 3.03 1.51 -2.88
C VAL A 57 4.27 2.38 -2.76
N ARG A 58 4.08 3.62 -2.32
CA ARG A 58 5.19 4.52 -1.96
C ARG A 58 4.88 5.29 -0.68
N ALA A 59 5.92 5.55 0.09
CA ALA A 59 5.84 6.39 1.28
C ALA A 59 6.00 7.88 0.91
N LYS A 60 5.26 8.73 1.61
CA LYS A 60 5.29 10.19 1.58
C LYS A 60 5.74 10.66 2.96
N ASN A 61 6.83 11.41 3.03
CA ASN A 61 7.28 11.96 4.30
C ASN A 61 6.42 13.18 4.73
N SER A 62 6.69 13.71 5.92
CA SER A 62 5.98 14.88 6.47
C SER A 62 6.10 16.15 5.63
N HIS A 63 7.08 16.22 4.72
CA HIS A 63 7.28 17.34 3.80
C HIS A 63 6.58 17.12 2.45
N GLY A 64 5.78 16.05 2.31
CA GLY A 64 5.08 15.72 1.07
C GLY A 64 5.95 15.06 0.00
N ILE A 65 7.19 14.68 0.33
CA ILE A 65 8.13 14.08 -0.63
C ILE A 65 7.92 12.57 -0.66
N PHE A 66 7.79 12.03 -1.87
CA PHE A 66 7.64 10.60 -2.11
C PHE A 66 8.98 9.87 -2.24
N GLY A 67 9.07 8.69 -1.63
CA GLY A 67 10.12 7.72 -1.88
C GLY A 67 9.87 6.88 -3.16
N PRO A 68 10.73 5.87 -3.42
CA PRO A 68 10.54 4.94 -4.52
C PRO A 68 9.26 4.10 -4.34
N PHE A 69 8.75 3.56 -5.45
CA PHE A 69 7.68 2.58 -5.42
C PHE A 69 8.22 1.19 -5.09
N ALA A 70 7.50 0.48 -4.24
CA ALA A 70 7.58 -0.98 -4.14
C ALA A 70 6.40 -1.57 -4.90
N THR A 71 6.66 -2.51 -5.82
CA THR A 71 5.64 -3.12 -6.68
C THR A 71 5.38 -4.56 -6.25
N VAL A 72 4.13 -5.00 -6.29
CA VAL A 72 3.67 -6.36 -6.01
C VAL A 72 2.63 -6.74 -7.08
N GLY A 73 2.87 -7.83 -7.83
CA GLY A 73 1.93 -8.31 -8.84
C GLY A 73 2.51 -9.38 -9.78
N PRO A 74 1.68 -9.95 -10.67
CA PRO A 74 0.22 -9.75 -10.72
C PRO A 74 -0.50 -10.58 -9.62
N ILE A 75 -1.55 -10.00 -9.05
CA ILE A 75 -2.45 -10.67 -8.10
C ILE A 75 -3.82 -10.79 -8.76
N SER A 76 -4.34 -12.02 -8.84
CA SER A 76 -5.73 -12.27 -9.23
C SER A 76 -6.56 -12.60 -7.98
N PRO A 77 -7.58 -11.81 -7.63
CA PRO A 77 -8.52 -12.17 -6.58
C PRO A 77 -9.17 -13.51 -6.93
N ARG A 78 -9.02 -14.48 -6.04
CA ARG A 78 -9.71 -15.77 -6.17
C ARG A 78 -11.14 -15.59 -5.68
N HIS A 79 -12.11 -16.26 -6.33
CA HIS A 79 -13.50 -16.33 -5.84
C HIS A 79 -13.50 -16.64 -4.34
N GLY A 80 -14.11 -15.72 -3.57
CA GLY A 80 -14.17 -15.64 -2.11
C GLY A 80 -13.58 -16.81 -1.32
N TYR A 81 -12.43 -16.59 -0.68
CA TYR A 81 -12.16 -17.28 0.57
C TYR A 81 -12.88 -16.52 1.69
N THR A 82 -14.16 -16.86 1.92
CA THR A 82 -14.80 -16.55 3.20
C THR A 82 -13.99 -17.24 4.29
N ARG A 83 -13.22 -16.48 5.07
CA ARG A 83 -12.65 -16.99 6.32
C ARG A 83 -13.85 -17.25 7.24
N LYS A 84 -14.16 -18.53 7.47
CA LYS A 84 -15.20 -18.97 8.39
C LYS A 84 -14.74 -18.77 9.82
#